data_AF-A0A147BWK6-F1
#
_entry.id   AF-A0A147BWK6-F1
#
_cell.length_a   1.000
_cell.length_b   1.000
_cell.length_c   1.000
_cell.angle_alpha   90.00
_cell.angle_beta   90.00
_cell.angle_gamma   90.00
#
_symmetry.space_group_name_H-M   'P 1'
#
loop_
_entity.id
_entity.type
_entity.pdbx_description
1 polymer ?
#
loop_
_entity_poly.entity_id
_entity_poly.type
_entity_poly.pdbx_seq_one_letter_code
_entity_poly.pdbx_strand_id
1 'polypeptide(L)'
;FTVERRPFVGDSMKNTGLFFFIMRTTRLIVAMFVLFAICKPAVADVAIEGMEHMAPNCEKTIRGLCKNSTLGALEEVHVMPRHCQATCIYRHPGAKVVQQGEVWVQDRGYEKVKLPVGMPCAFGAECDNNGKCSCSFCNKMGGK
;
A
#
# COMPACT_ATOMS: atom_id res chain seq x y z
N PHE A 1 38.08 -58.53 0.55
CA PHE A 1 39.54 -58.67 0.60
C PHE A 1 40.17 -57.30 0.76
N THR A 2 40.83 -57.12 1.89
CA THR A 2 41.66 -56.00 2.32
C THR A 2 42.84 -55.76 1.38
N VAL A 3 43.21 -54.50 1.11
CA VAL A 3 44.62 -54.07 1.10
C VAL A 3 44.70 -52.64 1.63
N GLU A 4 45.31 -52.54 2.79
CA GLU A 4 45.86 -51.36 3.42
C GLU A 4 47.15 -50.93 2.72
N ARG A 5 47.32 -49.64 2.40
CA ARG A 5 48.61 -48.91 2.46
C ARG A 5 48.39 -47.40 2.26
N ARG A 6 48.69 -46.62 3.30
CA ARG A 6 49.33 -45.29 3.19
C ARG A 6 50.83 -45.52 2.85
N PRO A 7 51.70 -44.55 2.43
CA PRO A 7 51.67 -43.14 2.83
C PRO A 7 52.34 -42.08 1.90
N PHE A 8 52.47 -40.86 2.45
CA PHE A 8 53.39 -39.73 2.13
C PHE A 8 53.07 -38.87 0.88
N VAL A 9 52.25 -37.82 1.02
CA VAL A 9 52.58 -36.43 1.45
C VAL A 9 53.37 -35.64 0.39
N GLY A 10 52.69 -34.61 -0.14
CA GLY A 10 53.32 -33.41 -0.67
C GLY A 10 52.87 -33.03 -2.07
N ASP A 11 51.73 -32.34 -2.19
CA ASP A 11 51.75 -31.11 -3.00
C ASP A 11 50.73 -30.09 -2.52
N SER A 12 51.24 -28.86 -2.43
CA SER A 12 50.72 -27.73 -1.70
C SER A 12 49.57 -27.02 -2.42
N MET A 13 48.55 -26.66 -1.63
CA MET A 13 47.80 -25.40 -1.69
C MET A 13 47.50 -24.84 -3.10
N LYS A 14 46.60 -25.49 -3.82
CA LYS A 14 45.85 -24.89 -4.94
C LYS A 14 44.37 -25.10 -4.67
N ASN A 15 43.74 -24.21 -3.88
CA ASN A 15 42.28 -23.96 -3.82
C ASN A 15 41.85 -23.26 -2.51
N THR A 16 42.75 -23.01 -1.57
CA THR A 16 42.40 -22.34 -0.31
C THR A 16 41.77 -20.97 -0.56
N GLY A 17 42.25 -20.20 -1.55
CA GLY A 17 41.65 -18.93 -1.95
C GLY A 17 40.20 -19.08 -2.41
N LEU A 18 39.92 -19.98 -3.36
CA LEU A 18 38.58 -20.20 -3.92
C LEU A 18 37.57 -20.67 -2.86
N PHE A 19 37.97 -21.56 -1.95
CA PHE A 19 37.12 -21.98 -0.82
C PHE A 19 36.86 -20.84 0.18
N PHE A 20 37.85 -19.99 0.45
CA PHE A 20 37.65 -18.79 1.27
C PHE A 20 36.71 -17.77 0.60
N PHE A 21 36.81 -17.59 -0.72
CA PHE A 21 35.91 -16.72 -1.46
C PHE A 21 34.47 -17.25 -1.44
N ILE A 22 34.27 -18.55 -1.67
CA ILE A 22 32.95 -19.20 -1.66
C ILE A 22 32.33 -19.12 -0.26
N MET A 23 33.06 -19.46 0.81
CA MET A 23 32.54 -19.35 2.19
C MET A 23 32.13 -17.92 2.57
N ARG A 24 32.84 -16.91 2.04
CA ARG A 24 32.58 -15.49 2.33
C ARG A 24 31.41 -14.94 1.53
N THR A 25 31.24 -15.34 0.26
CA THR A 25 30.08 -14.97 -0.55
C THR A 25 28.80 -15.62 -0.07
N THR A 26 28.82 -16.89 0.37
CA THR A 26 27.62 -17.53 0.93
C THR A 26 27.13 -16.80 2.18
N ARG A 27 28.03 -16.32 3.06
CA ARG A 27 27.64 -15.55 4.25
C ARG A 27 27.05 -14.18 3.91
N LEU A 28 27.58 -13.50 2.88
CA LEU A 28 27.04 -12.22 2.41
C LEU A 28 25.66 -12.38 1.78
N ILE A 29 25.46 -13.44 0.98
CA ILE A 29 24.18 -13.74 0.33
C ILE A 29 23.12 -14.07 1.39
N VAL A 30 23.43 -14.92 2.37
CA VAL A 30 22.52 -15.24 3.47
C VAL A 30 22.16 -14.00 4.30
N ALA A 31 23.13 -13.11 4.57
CA ALA A 31 22.87 -11.85 5.26
C ALA A 31 21.95 -10.91 4.46
N MET A 32 22.13 -10.82 3.14
CA MET A 32 21.24 -10.07 2.24
C MET A 32 19.82 -10.63 2.25
N PHE A 33 19.64 -11.95 2.18
CA PHE A 33 18.31 -12.57 2.25
C PHE A 33 17.60 -12.35 3.59
N VAL A 34 18.35 -12.36 4.70
CA VAL A 34 17.81 -12.03 6.03
C VAL A 34 17.32 -10.58 6.09
N LEU A 35 18.05 -9.63 5.49
CA LEU A 35 17.62 -8.23 5.40
C LEU A 35 16.32 -8.07 4.59
N PHE A 36 16.19 -8.78 3.46
CA PHE A 36 14.95 -8.78 2.68
C PHE A 36 13.74 -9.38 3.43
N ALA A 37 13.96 -10.34 4.33
CA ALA A 37 12.88 -10.93 5.14
C ALA A 37 12.40 -10.01 6.28
N ILE A 38 13.26 -9.11 6.78
CA ILE A 38 12.93 -8.21 7.90
C ILE A 38 12.33 -6.90 7.38
N CYS A 39 12.73 -6.47 6.18
CA CYS A 39 12.12 -5.33 5.51
C CYS A 39 10.71 -5.69 5.03
N LYS A 40 9.70 -5.46 5.88
CA LYS A 40 8.31 -5.32 5.40
C LYS A 40 8.34 -4.32 4.24
N PRO A 41 7.73 -4.64 3.08
CA PRO A 41 7.59 -3.65 2.04
C PRO A 41 6.86 -2.46 2.66
N ALA A 42 7.51 -1.31 2.67
CA ALA A 42 6.87 -0.04 2.96
C ALA A 42 5.86 0.17 1.82
N VAL A 43 4.68 -0.43 1.98
CA VAL A 43 3.52 -0.07 1.18
C VAL A 43 3.38 1.42 1.41
N ALA A 44 3.59 2.21 0.34
CA ALA A 44 3.41 3.65 0.40
C ALA A 44 2.08 3.92 1.11
N ASP A 45 2.15 4.49 2.31
CA ASP A 45 0.99 4.63 3.16
C ASP A 45 0.14 5.73 2.53
N VAL A 46 -0.88 5.32 1.78
CA VAL A 46 -1.86 6.24 1.19
C VAL A 46 -2.56 6.92 2.35
N ALA A 47 -2.41 8.22 2.49
CA ALA A 47 -3.10 8.98 3.53
C ALA A 47 -4.60 8.88 3.30
N ILE A 48 -5.36 8.46 4.33
CA ILE A 48 -6.82 8.47 4.26
C ILE A 48 -7.36 9.39 5.33
N GLU A 49 -8.03 10.43 4.89
CA GLU A 49 -8.65 11.43 5.74
C GLU A 49 -10.17 11.21 5.83
N GLY A 50 -10.79 11.77 6.88
CA GLY A 50 -12.24 11.80 7.01
C GLY A 50 -12.88 10.47 7.48
N MET A 51 -12.09 9.57 8.05
CA MET A 51 -12.54 8.28 8.58
C MET A 51 -12.39 8.12 10.10
N GLU A 52 -12.29 9.23 10.83
CA GLU A 52 -12.12 9.29 12.30
C GLU A 52 -13.19 8.52 13.09
N HIS A 53 -14.39 8.38 12.53
CA HIS A 53 -15.52 7.67 13.14
C HIS A 53 -15.81 6.30 12.50
N MET A 54 -14.96 5.84 11.58
CA MET A 54 -15.10 4.55 10.92
C MET A 54 -14.21 3.50 11.59
N ALA A 55 -14.64 2.25 11.51
CA ALA A 55 -13.84 1.15 11.99
C ALA A 55 -12.65 0.88 11.04
N PRO A 56 -11.49 0.40 11.53
CA PRO A 56 -10.28 0.22 10.72
C PRO A 56 -10.45 -0.82 9.58
N ASN A 57 -11.45 -1.68 9.65
CA ASN A 57 -11.80 -2.58 8.55
C ASN A 57 -12.40 -1.85 7.33
N CYS A 58 -12.93 -0.63 7.51
CA CYS A 58 -13.46 0.20 6.42
C CYS A 58 -12.37 0.74 5.49
N GLU A 59 -11.15 0.94 6.01
CA GLU A 59 -10.01 1.47 5.26
C GLU A 59 -9.70 0.65 4.00
N LYS A 60 -9.68 -0.68 4.12
CA LYS A 60 -9.41 -1.57 2.97
C LYS A 60 -10.45 -1.43 1.88
N THR A 61 -11.72 -1.26 2.26
CA THR A 61 -12.83 -1.07 1.33
C THR A 61 -12.68 0.26 0.61
N ILE A 62 -12.40 1.34 1.33
CA ILE A 62 -12.20 2.68 0.76
C ILE A 62 -11.01 2.70 -0.21
N ARG A 63 -9.85 2.14 0.19
CA ARG A 63 -8.69 1.99 -0.71
C ARG A 63 -9.05 1.17 -1.96
N GLY A 64 -9.92 0.18 -1.80
CA GLY A 64 -10.44 -0.64 -2.91
C GLY A 64 -11.27 0.14 -3.92
N LEU A 65 -11.96 1.20 -3.50
CA LEU A 65 -12.74 2.07 -4.39
C LEU A 65 -11.83 2.93 -5.27
N CYS A 66 -10.69 3.37 -4.73
CA CYS A 66 -9.75 4.26 -5.39
C CYS A 66 -8.70 3.53 -6.26
N LYS A 67 -9.08 2.47 -6.97
CA LYS A 67 -8.17 1.66 -7.83
C LYS A 67 -8.16 2.10 -9.29
N ASN A 68 -8.15 3.40 -9.55
CA ASN A 68 -8.07 3.88 -10.92
C ASN A 68 -6.62 4.10 -11.36
N SER A 69 -6.09 3.17 -12.14
CA SER A 69 -4.69 3.18 -12.61
C SER A 69 -4.43 4.20 -13.72
N THR A 70 -5.46 4.77 -14.36
CA THR A 70 -5.28 5.74 -15.45
C THR A 70 -4.88 7.12 -14.96
N LEU A 71 -5.18 7.47 -13.70
CA LEU A 71 -4.86 8.77 -13.11
C LEU A 71 -3.50 8.80 -12.39
N GLY A 72 -2.77 7.68 -12.38
CA GLY A 72 -1.44 7.58 -11.78
C GLY A 72 -1.46 6.92 -10.39
N ALA A 73 -0.50 7.30 -9.55
CA ALA A 73 -0.34 6.71 -8.22
C ALA A 73 -1.29 7.40 -7.23
N LEU A 74 -2.05 6.61 -6.46
CA LEU A 74 -2.91 7.14 -5.40
C LEU A 74 -2.02 7.75 -4.30
N GLU A 75 -2.23 9.03 -4.01
CA GLU A 75 -1.48 9.77 -2.97
C GLU A 75 -2.32 9.87 -1.70
N GLU A 76 -3.59 10.21 -1.84
CA GLU A 76 -4.48 10.51 -0.72
C GLU A 76 -5.93 10.14 -1.04
N VAL A 77 -6.71 9.80 -0.01
CA VAL A 77 -8.14 9.56 -0.12
C VAL A 77 -8.86 10.38 0.94
N HIS A 78 -9.71 11.31 0.50
CA HIS A 78 -10.53 12.11 1.39
C HIS A 78 -11.96 11.55 1.43
N VAL A 79 -12.34 10.97 2.56
CA VAL A 79 -13.67 10.38 2.75
C VAL A 79 -14.62 11.44 3.28
N MET A 80 -15.81 11.55 2.70
CA MET A 80 -16.89 12.42 3.13
C MET A 80 -18.09 11.55 3.55
N PRO A 81 -18.10 11.01 4.79
CA PRO A 81 -19.11 10.05 5.23
C PRO A 81 -20.54 10.59 5.08
N ARG A 82 -20.77 11.85 5.46
CA ARG A 82 -22.07 12.53 5.37
C ARG A 82 -22.65 12.59 3.96
N HIS A 83 -21.78 12.63 2.96
CA HIS A 83 -22.15 12.67 1.55
C HIS A 83 -22.04 11.32 0.86
N CYS A 84 -21.69 10.25 1.59
CA CYS A 84 -21.47 8.91 1.05
C CYS A 84 -20.58 8.93 -0.21
N GLN A 85 -19.56 9.79 -0.19
CA GLN A 85 -18.60 9.97 -1.27
C GLN A 85 -17.18 9.97 -0.72
N ALA A 86 -16.24 9.50 -1.54
CA ALA A 86 -14.82 9.66 -1.29
C ALA A 86 -14.19 10.34 -2.51
N THR A 87 -13.23 11.22 -2.25
CA THR A 87 -12.41 11.85 -3.29
C THR A 87 -11.04 11.19 -3.26
N CYS A 88 -10.71 10.48 -4.33
CA CYS A 88 -9.41 9.88 -4.54
C CYS A 88 -8.50 10.92 -5.22
N ILE A 89 -7.35 11.20 -4.62
CA ILE A 89 -6.37 12.15 -5.12
C ILE A 89 -5.19 11.37 -5.66
N TYR A 90 -4.96 11.51 -6.96
CA TYR A 90 -3.90 10.84 -7.68
C TYR A 90 -2.80 11.81 -8.07
N ARG A 91 -1.58 11.30 -8.04
CA ARG A 91 -0.42 11.99 -8.58
C ARG A 91 -0.15 11.51 -9.99
N HIS A 92 -0.24 12.44 -10.95
CA HIS A 92 0.12 12.16 -12.33
C HIS A 92 1.63 11.83 -12.45
N PRO A 93 2.01 10.94 -13.38
CA PRO A 93 3.41 10.66 -13.66
C PRO A 93 4.06 11.89 -14.31
N GLY A 94 4.98 12.54 -13.58
CA GLY A 94 5.67 13.74 -14.08
C GLY A 94 6.10 14.72 -12.99
N ALA A 95 6.25 15.98 -13.37
CA ALA A 95 6.57 17.06 -12.45
C ALA A 95 5.42 17.26 -11.45
N LYS A 96 5.72 17.39 -10.16
CA LYS A 96 4.70 17.63 -9.12
C LYS A 96 3.93 18.93 -9.32
N VAL A 97 4.53 19.88 -10.01
CA VAL A 97 4.02 21.23 -10.20
C VAL A 97 4.18 21.55 -11.68
N VAL A 98 3.09 21.86 -12.34
CA VAL A 98 3.06 22.30 -13.73
C VAL A 98 2.74 23.79 -13.76
N GLN A 99 3.35 24.48 -14.71
CA GLN A 99 3.04 25.88 -14.97
C GLN A 99 1.79 25.93 -15.85
N GLN A 100 0.69 26.44 -15.31
CA GLN A 100 -0.49 26.80 -16.10
C GLN A 100 -0.51 28.33 -16.22
N GLY A 101 -0.07 28.85 -17.36
CA GLY A 101 0.10 30.28 -17.57
C GLY A 101 1.23 30.83 -16.69
N GLU A 102 0.93 31.81 -15.85
CA GLU A 102 1.90 32.41 -14.91
C GLU A 102 1.90 31.75 -13.52
N VAL A 103 1.03 30.77 -13.29
CA VAL A 103 0.82 30.15 -11.96
C VAL A 103 1.35 28.72 -11.94
N TRP A 104 2.09 28.40 -10.88
CA TRP A 104 2.56 27.05 -10.58
C TRP A 104 1.47 26.28 -9.84
N VAL A 105 0.87 25.27 -10.48
CA VAL A 105 -0.24 24.48 -9.93
C VAL A 105 0.22 23.03 -9.72
N GLN A 106 -0.20 22.40 -8.62
CA GLN A 106 0.08 20.99 -8.39
C GLN A 106 -0.73 20.11 -9.34
N ASP A 107 -0.06 19.24 -10.08
CA ASP A 107 -0.70 18.32 -11.02
C ASP A 107 -1.30 17.13 -10.29
N ARG A 108 -2.57 17.24 -9.93
CA ARG A 108 -3.30 16.21 -9.21
C ARG A 108 -4.53 15.80 -10.00
N GLY A 109 -4.69 14.50 -10.20
CA GLY A 109 -5.93 13.90 -10.67
C GLY A 109 -6.90 13.76 -9.51
N TYR A 110 -8.18 14.07 -9.73
CA TYR A 110 -9.21 13.92 -8.72
C TYR A 110 -10.33 13.02 -9.27
N GLU A 111 -10.70 12.01 -8.50
CA GLU A 111 -11.84 11.15 -8.83
C GLU A 111 -12.80 11.10 -7.65
N LYS A 112 -14.09 11.31 -7.92
CA LYS A 112 -15.13 11.16 -6.90
C LYS A 112 -15.79 9.81 -7.07
N VAL A 113 -15.67 8.97 -6.04
CA VAL A 113 -16.29 7.65 -5.99
C VAL A 113 -17.41 7.64 -4.95
N LYS A 114 -18.50 6.91 -5.24
CA LYS A 114 -19.59 6.72 -4.29
C LYS A 114 -19.22 5.62 -3.29
N LEU A 115 -19.54 5.83 -2.02
CA LEU A 115 -19.42 4.78 -1.01
C LEU A 115 -20.47 3.69 -1.27
N PRO A 116 -20.14 2.42 -0.97
CA PRO A 116 -21.09 1.32 -1.10
C PRO A 116 -22.27 1.47 -0.14
N VAL A 117 -23.40 0.88 -0.52
CA VAL A 117 -24.63 0.82 0.28
C VAL A 117 -24.34 0.11 1.60
N GLY A 118 -24.90 0.64 2.70
CA GLY A 118 -24.65 0.10 4.05
C GLY A 118 -23.37 0.62 4.71
N MET A 119 -22.57 1.47 4.05
CA MET A 119 -21.45 2.13 4.72
C MET A 119 -21.94 3.05 5.85
N PRO A 120 -21.31 3.03 7.03
CA PRO A 120 -21.65 3.94 8.11
C PRO A 120 -21.28 5.37 7.73
N CYS A 121 -22.26 6.26 7.68
CA CYS A 121 -22.08 7.67 7.32
C CYS A 121 -22.14 8.62 8.53
N ALA A 122 -22.83 8.21 9.59
CA ALA A 122 -22.94 8.90 10.87
C ALA A 122 -23.45 7.92 11.95
N PHE A 123 -23.65 8.39 13.18
CA PHE A 123 -24.19 7.59 14.29
C PHE A 123 -25.46 6.82 13.90
N GLY A 124 -25.32 5.51 13.65
CA GLY A 124 -26.41 4.61 13.27
C GLY A 124 -27.07 4.92 11.93
N ALA A 125 -26.42 5.71 11.07
CA ALA A 125 -26.90 6.04 9.73
C ALA A 125 -26.03 5.36 8.67
N GLU A 126 -26.67 4.94 7.60
CA GLU A 126 -26.04 4.18 6.53
C GLU A 126 -26.23 4.86 5.17
N CYS A 127 -25.29 4.63 4.26
CA CYS A 127 -25.41 5.06 2.88
C CYS A 127 -26.49 4.28 2.14
N ASP A 128 -27.41 4.99 1.50
CA ASP A 128 -28.47 4.41 0.67
C ASP A 128 -28.01 4.19 -0.79
N ASN A 129 -28.89 3.60 -1.60
CA ASN A 129 -28.67 3.39 -3.04
C ASN A 129 -28.48 4.69 -3.83
N ASN A 130 -28.95 5.82 -3.30
CA ASN A 130 -28.84 7.13 -3.94
C ASN A 130 -27.50 7.81 -3.61
N GLY A 131 -26.68 7.22 -2.73
CA GLY A 131 -25.45 7.84 -2.23
C GLY A 131 -25.75 8.96 -1.24
N LYS A 132 -26.83 8.85 -0.47
CA LYS A 132 -27.19 9.76 0.62
C LYS A 132 -27.09 9.04 1.95
N CYS A 133 -26.65 9.77 2.97
CA CYS A 133 -26.67 9.28 4.34
C CYS A 133 -28.11 9.26 4.85
N SER A 134 -28.61 8.07 5.20
CA SER A 134 -29.99 7.84 5.63
C SER A 134 -30.01 7.28 7.05
N CYS A 135 -30.75 7.94 7.93
CA CYS A 135 -30.97 7.46 9.30
C CYS A 135 -32.42 7.00 9.43
N SER A 136 -32.62 5.69 9.58
CA SER A 136 -33.96 5.10 9.70
C SER A 136 -34.73 5.64 10.90
N PHE A 137 -34.03 5.96 12.00
CA PHE A 137 -34.61 6.57 13.18
C PHE A 137 -35.15 7.99 12.90
N CYS A 138 -34.33 8.85 12.28
CA CYS A 138 -34.75 10.21 11.93
C CYS A 138 -35.83 10.23 10.84
N ASN A 139 -35.77 9.33 9.86
CA ASN A 139 -36.77 9.27 8.79
C ASN A 139 -38.16 8.87 9.30
N LYS A 140 -38.23 8.03 10.34
CA LYS A 140 -39.50 7.64 10.98
C LYS A 140 -40.10 8.75 11.85
N MET A 141 -39.28 9.65 12.40
CA MET A 141 -39.73 10.76 13.26
C MET A 141 -39.93 12.08 12.50
N GLY A 142 -39.25 12.28 11.38
CA GLY A 142 -39.29 13.52 10.59
C GLY A 142 -40.36 13.54 9.48
N GLY A 143 -41.08 12.44 9.27
CA GLY A 143 -42.23 12.41 8.38
C GLY A 143 -43.45 13.03 9.07
N LYS A 144 -43.80 14.25 8.69
CA LYS A 144 -45.15 14.79 8.92
C LYS A 144 -46.17 14.02 8.08
#